data_AF-A0A960SQJ4-F1
#
_entry.id   AF-A0A960SQJ4-F1
#
_cell.length_a   1.000
_cell.length_b   1.000
_cell.length_c   1.000
_cell.angle_alpha   90.00
_cell.angle_beta   90.00
_cell.angle_gamma   90.00
#
_symmetry.space_group_name_H-M   'P 1'
#
loop_
_entity.id
_entity.type
_entity.pdbx_description
1 polymer ?
#
loop_
_entity_poly.entity_id
_entity_poly.type
_entity_poly.pdbx_seq_one_letter_code
_entity_poly.pdbx_strand_id
1 'polypeptide(L)'
;NGPPSGPVSGIEVAAGGEVLLGAMPALAVCEVRLSAPGSLRGGILTFTPTAVLRGAGTVDADVLHRGAIRLDQASGPLIITGGLELAAGATLEAVIGLGPERGEAGHFDVAGDVVLGGTLKLAQASGYLPAAGDQFVIGVTAGTFSGAFAQVDDSALDAGLRAAWSAVDGELTVRLMAAP
;
A
#
# COMPACT_ATOMS: atom_id res chain seq x y z
N ASN A 1 -17.51 -25.36 -20.41
CA ASN A 1 -17.03 -24.45 -19.36
C ASN A 1 -15.96 -23.55 -19.96
N GLY A 2 -16.38 -22.47 -20.62
CA GLY A 2 -15.45 -21.43 -21.05
C GLY A 2 -14.98 -20.61 -19.85
N PRO A 3 -13.76 -20.05 -19.87
CA PRO A 3 -13.32 -19.15 -18.80
C PRO A 3 -14.29 -17.95 -18.73
N PRO A 4 -14.60 -17.45 -17.52
CA PRO A 4 -15.40 -16.25 -17.38
C PRO A 4 -14.68 -15.09 -18.09
N SER A 5 -15.28 -14.58 -19.16
CA SER A 5 -14.75 -13.50 -20.00
C SER A 5 -15.44 -12.15 -19.72
N GLY A 6 -15.79 -11.90 -18.46
CA GLY A 6 -16.30 -10.62 -17.99
C GLY A 6 -15.25 -9.88 -17.17
N PRO A 7 -15.25 -8.53 -17.15
CA PRO A 7 -14.40 -7.78 -16.23
C PRO A 7 -14.77 -8.17 -14.80
N VAL A 8 -13.81 -8.73 -14.07
CA VAL A 8 -13.98 -9.02 -12.64
C VAL A 8 -13.95 -7.69 -11.91
N SER A 9 -15.12 -7.20 -11.49
CA SER A 9 -15.27 -5.89 -10.83
C SER A 9 -14.47 -5.77 -9.54
N GLY A 10 -14.16 -6.90 -8.89
CA GLY A 10 -13.20 -6.94 -7.79
C GLY A 10 -12.89 -8.36 -7.32
N ILE A 11 -11.78 -8.49 -6.59
CA ILE A 11 -11.40 -9.70 -5.88
C ILE A 11 -11.47 -9.41 -4.39
N GLU A 12 -12.28 -10.16 -3.67
CA GLU A 12 -12.31 -10.14 -2.22
C GLU A 12 -11.75 -11.46 -1.70
N VAL A 13 -10.63 -11.36 -0.97
CA VAL A 13 -10.03 -12.48 -0.26
C VAL A 13 -10.41 -12.34 1.22
N ALA A 14 -11.40 -13.12 1.64
CA ALA A 14 -11.84 -13.15 3.04
C ALA A 14 -10.75 -13.75 3.95
N ALA A 15 -10.92 -13.56 5.27
CA ALA A 15 -10.01 -14.10 6.27
C ALA A 15 -9.83 -15.63 6.11
N GLY A 16 -8.59 -16.06 5.93
CA GLY A 16 -8.23 -17.48 5.69
C GLY A 16 -8.59 -18.01 4.30
N GLY A 17 -9.15 -17.16 3.42
CA GLY A 17 -9.37 -17.48 2.02
C GLY A 17 -8.08 -17.43 1.22
N GLU A 18 -8.03 -18.18 0.13
CA GLU A 18 -6.93 -18.17 -0.82
C GLU A 18 -7.47 -17.99 -2.24
N VAL A 19 -6.85 -17.09 -3.00
CA VAL A 19 -7.10 -16.91 -4.44
C VAL A 19 -5.81 -17.15 -5.18
N LEU A 20 -5.78 -18.17 -6.04
CA LEU A 20 -4.68 -18.47 -6.93
C LEU A 20 -4.97 -17.92 -8.32
N LEU A 21 -4.19 -16.94 -8.77
CA LEU A 21 -4.34 -16.33 -10.10
C LEU A 21 -3.53 -17.05 -11.20
N GLY A 22 -2.75 -18.08 -10.84
CA GLY A 22 -1.96 -18.86 -11.79
C GLY A 22 -0.97 -17.99 -12.59
N ALA A 23 -0.76 -18.33 -13.86
CA ALA A 23 0.17 -17.61 -14.75
C ALA A 23 -0.42 -16.34 -15.37
N MET A 24 -1.46 -15.72 -14.76
CA MET A 24 -2.02 -14.47 -15.28
C MET A 24 -1.03 -13.32 -15.04
N PRO A 25 -0.43 -12.74 -16.08
CA PRO A 25 0.64 -11.76 -15.91
C PRO A 25 0.13 -10.36 -15.53
N ALA A 26 -1.16 -10.11 -15.72
CA ALA A 26 -1.78 -8.81 -15.47
C ALA A 26 -3.21 -8.97 -14.93
N LEU A 27 -3.50 -8.21 -13.89
CA LEU A 27 -4.78 -8.15 -13.21
C LEU A 27 -5.46 -6.81 -13.54
N ALA A 28 -6.46 -6.87 -14.41
CA ALA A 28 -7.28 -5.72 -14.80
C ALA A 28 -8.56 -5.62 -13.95
N VAL A 29 -8.44 -5.84 -12.64
CA VAL A 29 -9.57 -5.68 -11.72
C VAL A 29 -9.58 -4.27 -11.14
N CYS A 30 -10.77 -3.74 -10.85
CA CYS A 30 -10.91 -2.40 -10.28
C CYS A 30 -10.53 -2.37 -8.79
N GLU A 31 -10.75 -3.47 -8.06
CA GLU A 31 -10.51 -3.53 -6.63
C GLU A 31 -10.04 -4.91 -6.18
N VAL A 32 -9.00 -4.95 -5.34
CA VAL A 32 -8.56 -6.13 -4.59
C VAL A 32 -8.59 -5.79 -3.11
N ARG A 33 -9.39 -6.54 -2.36
CA ARG A 33 -9.50 -6.42 -0.90
C ARG A 33 -8.99 -7.70 -0.26
N LEU A 34 -7.98 -7.58 0.61
CA LEU A 34 -7.48 -8.69 1.42
C LEU A 34 -7.82 -8.49 2.90
N SER A 35 -8.47 -9.47 3.51
CA SER A 35 -8.70 -9.50 4.97
C SER A 35 -7.74 -10.52 5.59
N ALA A 36 -6.96 -10.14 6.60
CA ALA A 36 -6.06 -11.06 7.30
C ALA A 36 -6.83 -12.27 7.85
N PRO A 37 -6.31 -13.51 7.75
CA PRO A 37 -5.05 -13.93 7.11
C PRO A 37 -5.22 -14.41 5.65
N GLY A 38 -6.06 -13.76 4.84
CA GLY A 38 -6.33 -14.11 3.45
C GLY A 38 -5.11 -13.92 2.54
N SER A 39 -4.97 -14.78 1.53
CA SER A 39 -3.82 -14.81 0.61
C SER A 39 -4.22 -14.71 -0.86
N LEU A 40 -3.53 -13.84 -1.60
CA LEU A 40 -3.55 -13.77 -3.06
C LEU A 40 -2.23 -14.27 -3.61
N ARG A 41 -2.24 -15.31 -4.45
CA ARG A 41 -1.03 -15.94 -4.99
C ARG A 41 -0.90 -15.81 -6.49
N GLY A 42 0.32 -15.58 -6.97
CA GLY A 42 0.66 -15.51 -8.38
C GLY A 42 2.16 -15.51 -8.62
N GLY A 43 2.59 -15.50 -9.89
CA GLY A 43 4.01 -15.28 -10.22
C GLY A 43 4.37 -13.79 -10.11
N ILE A 44 4.02 -13.02 -11.14
CA ILE A 44 4.12 -11.56 -11.16
C ILE A 44 2.70 -11.02 -11.31
N LEU A 45 2.28 -10.15 -10.38
CA LEU A 45 0.98 -9.50 -10.41
C LEU A 45 1.14 -8.06 -10.87
N THR A 46 0.67 -7.77 -12.09
CA THR A 46 0.61 -6.39 -12.62
C THR A 46 -0.78 -5.81 -12.41
N PHE A 47 -0.89 -4.74 -11.63
CA PHE A 47 -2.14 -4.02 -11.43
C PHE A 47 -2.27 -2.85 -12.41
N THR A 48 -3.46 -2.64 -12.97
CA THR A 48 -3.73 -1.54 -13.91
C THR A 48 -3.84 -0.18 -13.20
N PRO A 49 -3.75 0.95 -13.93
CA PRO A 49 -3.88 2.29 -13.33
C PRO A 49 -5.20 2.55 -12.58
N THR A 50 -6.25 1.78 -12.86
CA THR A 50 -7.55 1.89 -12.20
C THR A 50 -7.72 0.94 -11.02
N ALA A 51 -6.74 0.06 -10.78
CA ALA A 51 -6.83 -0.95 -9.74
C ALA A 51 -6.52 -0.36 -8.36
N VAL A 52 -7.29 -0.79 -7.36
CA VAL A 52 -7.08 -0.44 -5.96
C VAL A 52 -6.75 -1.71 -5.17
N LEU A 53 -5.59 -1.75 -4.51
CA LEU A 53 -5.22 -2.80 -3.57
C LEU A 53 -5.40 -2.29 -2.14
N ARG A 54 -6.16 -2.99 -1.29
CA ARG A 54 -6.40 -2.57 0.10
C ARG A 54 -6.56 -3.72 1.09
N GLY A 55 -6.39 -3.41 2.38
CA GLY A 55 -6.60 -4.34 3.49
C GLY A 55 -5.29 -4.82 4.13
N ALA A 56 -5.32 -5.95 4.84
CA ALA A 56 -4.16 -6.51 5.57
C ALA A 56 -4.07 -8.03 5.38
N GLY A 57 -3.82 -8.50 4.15
CA GLY A 57 -3.54 -9.91 3.91
C GLY A 57 -2.18 -10.11 3.26
N THR A 58 -1.96 -11.29 2.72
CA THR A 58 -0.69 -11.66 2.08
C THR A 58 -0.84 -11.71 0.56
N VAL A 59 -0.02 -10.95 -0.15
CA VAL A 59 0.21 -11.10 -1.58
C VAL A 59 1.48 -11.94 -1.75
N ASP A 60 1.31 -13.18 -2.18
CA ASP A 60 2.38 -14.12 -2.40
C ASP A 60 2.82 -14.08 -3.88
N ALA A 61 3.49 -13.00 -4.26
CA ALA A 61 3.95 -12.70 -5.62
C ALA A 61 4.87 -11.47 -5.64
N ASP A 62 5.59 -11.29 -6.76
CA ASP A 62 6.11 -9.97 -7.13
C ASP A 62 4.97 -9.06 -7.59
N VAL A 63 4.98 -7.80 -7.18
CA VAL A 63 3.91 -6.84 -7.44
C VAL A 63 4.42 -5.65 -8.26
N LEU A 64 3.83 -5.44 -9.43
CA LEU A 64 3.95 -4.20 -10.19
C LEU A 64 2.64 -3.42 -10.10
N HIS A 65 2.62 -2.35 -9.30
CA HIS A 65 1.41 -1.58 -9.06
C HIS A 65 1.39 -0.29 -9.86
N ARG A 66 0.33 -0.07 -10.64
CA ARG A 66 0.14 1.16 -11.44
C ARG A 66 -1.02 2.03 -10.96
N GLY A 67 -1.87 1.51 -10.08
CA GLY A 67 -3.04 2.19 -9.54
C GLY A 67 -2.80 2.68 -8.10
N ALA A 68 -3.77 2.48 -7.20
CA ALA A 68 -3.67 2.91 -5.81
C ALA A 68 -3.48 1.74 -4.83
N ILE A 69 -2.55 1.83 -3.89
CA ILE A 69 -2.49 0.97 -2.70
C ILE A 69 -3.05 1.79 -1.53
N ARG A 70 -4.06 1.28 -0.83
CA ARG A 70 -4.67 1.94 0.33
C ARG A 70 -4.42 1.14 1.61
N LEU A 71 -3.73 1.79 2.54
CA LEU A 71 -3.40 1.25 3.85
C LEU A 71 -4.31 1.93 4.88
N ASP A 72 -5.61 1.64 4.83
CA ASP A 72 -6.64 2.42 5.53
C ASP A 72 -7.45 1.64 6.59
N GLN A 73 -7.75 0.36 6.36
CA GLN A 73 -8.92 -0.25 7.02
C GLN A 73 -8.68 -1.50 7.87
N ALA A 74 -7.57 -2.20 7.74
CA ALA A 74 -7.36 -3.43 8.49
C ALA A 74 -6.42 -3.22 9.69
N SER A 75 -6.50 -4.11 10.67
CA SER A 75 -5.49 -4.22 11.72
C SER A 75 -4.35 -5.07 11.18
N GLY A 76 -3.13 -4.54 11.21
CA GLY A 76 -1.93 -5.19 10.68
C GLY A 76 -1.53 -4.74 9.27
N PRO A 77 -0.35 -5.21 8.79
CA PRO A 77 0.21 -4.84 7.50
C PRO A 77 -0.48 -5.50 6.31
N LEU A 78 -0.41 -4.84 5.15
CA LEU A 78 -0.43 -5.55 3.87
C LEU A 78 0.94 -6.23 3.66
N ILE A 79 0.97 -7.55 3.62
CA ILE A 79 2.19 -8.33 3.48
C ILE A 79 2.40 -8.69 2.00
N ILE A 80 3.60 -8.50 1.46
CA ILE A 80 4.01 -8.90 0.11
C ILE A 80 5.27 -9.76 0.24
N THR A 81 5.23 -11.03 -0.16
CA THR A 81 6.38 -11.94 0.01
C THR A 81 7.41 -11.83 -1.13
N GLY A 82 7.04 -11.21 -2.25
CA GLY A 82 7.95 -10.85 -3.33
C GLY A 82 8.47 -9.41 -3.22
N GLY A 83 8.86 -8.84 -4.36
CA GLY A 83 9.18 -7.41 -4.48
C GLY A 83 7.95 -6.54 -4.79
N LEU A 84 8.10 -5.22 -4.60
CA LEU A 84 7.07 -4.23 -4.90
C LEU A 84 7.64 -3.11 -5.79
N GLU A 85 7.07 -2.90 -6.97
CA GLU A 85 7.35 -1.75 -7.83
C GLU A 85 6.11 -0.85 -7.94
N LEU A 86 6.24 0.40 -7.50
CA LEU A 86 5.25 1.45 -7.70
C LEU A 86 5.59 2.23 -8.98
N ALA A 87 4.75 2.12 -10.00
CA ALA A 87 4.95 2.85 -11.24
C ALA A 87 4.78 4.37 -11.05
N ALA A 88 5.27 5.17 -12.00
CA ALA A 88 5.22 6.64 -11.93
C ALA A 88 3.81 7.25 -11.83
N GLY A 89 2.75 6.51 -12.19
CA GLY A 89 1.36 6.94 -12.03
C GLY A 89 0.65 6.34 -10.82
N ALA A 90 1.35 5.52 -10.02
CA ALA A 90 0.77 4.85 -8.87
C ALA A 90 0.58 5.83 -7.70
N THR A 91 -0.31 5.47 -6.78
CA THR A 91 -0.52 6.19 -5.52
C THR A 91 -0.39 5.23 -4.36
N LEU A 92 0.48 5.53 -3.41
CA LEU A 92 0.50 4.89 -2.10
C LEU A 92 -0.25 5.79 -1.12
N GLU A 93 -1.41 5.35 -0.65
CA GLU A 93 -2.23 6.08 0.33
C GLU A 93 -2.08 5.45 1.71
N ALA A 94 -1.45 6.18 2.64
CA ALA A 94 -1.25 5.76 4.02
C ALA A 94 -2.13 6.60 4.96
N VAL A 95 -2.89 5.92 5.83
CA VAL A 95 -3.68 6.60 6.88
C VAL A 95 -2.86 6.69 8.16
N ILE A 96 -2.63 7.90 8.68
CA ILE A 96 -1.93 8.15 9.95
C ILE A 96 -2.93 8.35 11.09
N GLY A 97 -2.48 8.14 12.33
CA GLY A 97 -3.30 8.32 13.52
C GLY A 97 -4.24 7.16 13.83
N LEU A 98 -3.96 5.95 13.35
CA LEU A 98 -4.82 4.78 13.56
C LEU A 98 -4.84 4.27 15.02
N GLY A 99 -3.96 4.82 15.88
CA GLY A 99 -3.78 4.41 17.27
C GLY A 99 -2.81 3.23 17.44
N PRO A 100 -2.33 2.97 18.67
CA PRO A 100 -1.28 1.98 18.94
C PRO A 100 -1.70 0.55 18.61
N GLU A 101 -2.98 0.21 18.84
CA GLU A 101 -3.57 -1.10 18.52
C GLU A 101 -3.57 -1.42 17.01
N ARG A 102 -3.29 -0.42 16.17
CA ARG A 102 -3.26 -0.53 14.71
C ARG A 102 -1.92 -0.11 14.11
N GLY A 103 -0.88 0.02 14.93
CA GLY A 103 0.47 0.39 14.48
C GLY A 103 0.64 1.88 14.15
N GLU A 104 -0.24 2.75 14.67
CA GLU A 104 -0.24 4.21 14.50
C GLU A 104 -0.50 4.73 13.07
N ALA A 105 -0.10 3.98 12.05
CA ALA A 105 -0.41 4.23 10.65
C ALA A 105 -0.63 2.92 9.87
N GLY A 106 -1.32 3.04 8.74
CA GLY A 106 -1.38 1.96 7.77
C GLY A 106 0.00 1.73 7.17
N HIS A 107 0.46 0.48 7.16
CA HIS A 107 1.77 0.10 6.67
C HIS A 107 1.72 -1.16 5.80
N PHE A 108 2.75 -1.35 4.98
CA PHE A 108 3.02 -2.59 4.28
C PHE A 108 4.30 -3.25 4.81
N ASP A 109 4.43 -4.55 4.58
CA ASP A 109 5.65 -5.32 4.84
C ASP A 109 6.01 -6.10 3.57
N VAL A 110 7.20 -5.88 3.02
CA VAL A 110 7.65 -6.47 1.75
C VAL A 110 8.92 -7.28 1.98
N ALA A 111 8.91 -8.57 1.67
CA ALA A 111 10.11 -9.40 1.87
C ALA A 111 11.21 -9.15 0.82
N GLY A 112 10.86 -8.71 -0.39
CA GLY A 112 11.81 -8.35 -1.45
C GLY A 112 12.11 -6.86 -1.56
N ASP A 113 12.78 -6.45 -2.63
CA ASP A 113 13.08 -5.03 -2.91
C ASP A 113 11.81 -4.20 -3.18
N VAL A 114 11.88 -2.92 -2.82
CA VAL A 114 10.82 -1.95 -3.08
C VAL A 114 11.33 -0.81 -3.96
N VAL A 115 10.69 -0.61 -5.11
CA VAL A 115 10.96 0.52 -6.02
C VAL A 115 9.84 1.54 -5.88
N LEU A 116 10.17 2.71 -5.36
CA LEU A 116 9.24 3.81 -5.15
C LEU A 116 9.10 4.67 -6.41
N GLY A 117 7.85 5.00 -6.72
CA GLY A 117 7.45 5.89 -7.79
C GLY A 117 6.08 6.49 -7.51
N GLY A 118 5.64 7.41 -8.36
CA GLY A 118 4.31 8.01 -8.26
C GLY A 118 4.14 8.93 -7.06
N THR A 119 2.97 8.88 -6.43
CA THR A 119 2.56 9.81 -5.38
C THR A 119 2.40 9.11 -4.04
N LEU A 120 3.04 9.65 -2.99
CA LEU A 120 2.70 9.33 -1.61
C LEU A 120 1.54 10.23 -1.18
N LYS A 121 0.40 9.65 -0.86
CA LYS A 121 -0.76 10.38 -0.34
C LYS A 121 -0.95 10.05 1.13
N LEU A 122 -1.15 11.08 1.94
CA LEU A 122 -1.52 10.90 3.34
C LEU A 122 -3.01 11.15 3.54
N ALA A 123 -3.58 10.37 4.44
CA ALA A 123 -4.91 10.57 4.97
C ALA A 123 -4.85 10.47 6.51
N GLN A 124 -5.83 11.04 7.18
CA GLN A 124 -5.88 11.12 8.64
C GLN A 124 -7.04 10.29 9.18
N ALA A 125 -6.78 9.52 10.23
CA ALA A 125 -7.81 8.82 10.98
C ALA A 125 -8.75 9.81 11.67
N SER A 126 -10.03 9.47 11.76
CA SER A 126 -11.01 10.32 12.44
C SER A 126 -10.62 10.55 13.90
N GLY A 127 -10.55 11.83 14.31
CA GLY A 127 -10.27 12.23 15.69
C GLY A 127 -8.79 12.27 16.08
N TYR A 128 -7.88 11.82 15.21
CA TYR A 128 -6.45 12.14 15.37
C TYR A 128 -6.23 13.63 15.11
N LEU A 129 -5.26 14.27 15.77
CA LEU A 129 -4.86 15.65 15.51
C LEU A 129 -3.35 15.65 15.26
N PRO A 130 -2.89 15.73 14.00
CA PRO A 130 -1.48 15.65 13.70
C PRO A 130 -0.71 16.86 14.23
N ALA A 131 0.51 16.62 14.70
CA ALA A 131 1.41 17.66 15.16
C ALA A 131 2.73 17.62 14.38
N ALA A 132 3.38 18.78 14.25
CA ALA A 132 4.73 18.84 13.69
C ALA A 132 5.68 18.07 14.62
N GLY A 133 6.48 17.18 14.04
CA GLY A 133 7.37 16.28 14.77
C GLY A 133 6.89 14.84 14.79
N ASP A 134 5.61 14.58 14.54
CA ASP A 134 5.06 13.22 14.50
C ASP A 134 5.73 12.40 13.39
N GLN A 135 5.94 11.11 13.66
CA GLN A 135 6.61 10.17 12.78
C GLN A 135 5.83 8.86 12.69
N PHE A 136 5.76 8.32 11.48
CA PHE A 136 5.01 7.11 11.18
C PHE A 136 5.82 6.20 10.26
N VAL A 137 6.00 4.95 10.65
CA VAL A 137 6.49 3.91 9.73
C VAL A 137 5.30 3.45 8.90
N ILE A 138 5.39 3.60 7.58
CA ILE A 138 4.32 3.24 6.62
C ILE A 138 4.74 2.09 5.69
N GLY A 139 5.95 1.58 5.85
CA GLY A 139 6.46 0.48 5.06
C GLY A 139 7.71 -0.11 5.69
N VAL A 140 7.83 -1.44 5.67
CA VAL A 140 9.04 -2.17 6.02
C VAL A 140 9.42 -3.08 4.86
N THR A 141 10.72 -3.25 4.63
CA THR A 141 11.24 -4.23 3.67
C THR A 141 12.44 -4.99 4.23
N ALA A 142 12.52 -6.28 3.94
CA ALA A 142 13.73 -7.08 4.17
C ALA A 142 14.79 -6.94 3.04
N GLY A 143 14.40 -6.34 1.91
CA GLY A 143 15.29 -5.97 0.82
C GLY A 143 15.76 -4.52 0.93
N THR A 144 15.77 -3.81 -0.20
CA THR A 144 16.16 -2.41 -0.28
C THR A 144 15.05 -1.52 -0.83
N PHE A 145 14.97 -0.29 -0.33
CA PHE A 145 14.23 0.77 -0.99
C PHE A 145 15.09 1.43 -2.07
N SER A 146 14.51 1.64 -3.25
CA SER A 146 15.10 2.43 -4.33
C SER A 146 14.04 3.30 -4.99
N GLY A 147 14.45 4.21 -5.88
CA GLY A 147 13.53 5.18 -6.49
C GLY A 147 13.10 6.29 -5.53
N ALA A 148 12.03 6.99 -5.88
CA ALA A 148 11.49 8.11 -5.10
C ALA A 148 10.03 8.40 -5.48
N PHE A 149 9.22 8.85 -4.52
CA PHE A 149 7.95 9.49 -4.84
C PHE A 149 8.21 10.79 -5.61
N ALA A 150 7.53 10.95 -6.73
CA ALA A 150 7.56 12.18 -7.52
C ALA A 150 6.78 13.32 -6.84
N GLN A 151 5.76 12.96 -6.05
CA GLN A 151 4.89 13.89 -5.34
C GLN A 151 4.52 13.36 -3.96
N VAL A 152 4.28 14.29 -3.03
CA VAL A 152 3.64 14.02 -1.75
C VAL A 152 2.35 14.84 -1.72
N ASP A 153 1.22 14.15 -1.57
CA ASP A 153 -0.10 14.75 -1.35
C ASP A 153 -0.42 14.69 0.14
N ASP A 154 -0.20 15.82 0.81
CA ASP A 154 -0.49 16.06 2.21
C ASP A 154 -1.69 17.00 2.40
N SER A 155 -2.53 17.16 1.38
CA SER A 155 -3.70 18.05 1.40
C SER A 155 -4.76 17.66 2.44
N ALA A 156 -4.71 16.42 2.94
CA ALA A 156 -5.56 15.94 4.02
C ALA A 156 -5.07 16.35 5.42
N LEU A 157 -3.85 16.89 5.53
CA LEU A 157 -3.33 17.43 6.78
C LEU A 157 -3.80 18.88 6.97
N ASP A 158 -3.72 19.37 8.21
CA ASP A 158 -3.94 20.80 8.48
C ASP A 158 -2.98 21.67 7.65
N ALA A 159 -3.45 22.83 7.19
CA ALA A 159 -2.70 23.69 6.26
C ALA A 159 -1.30 24.11 6.76
N GLY A 160 -1.09 24.09 8.08
CA GLY A 160 0.17 24.37 8.75
C GLY A 160 1.14 23.19 8.82
N LEU A 161 0.83 22.05 8.20
CA LEU A 161 1.67 20.86 8.19
C LEU A 161 2.09 20.48 6.77
N ARG A 162 3.26 19.85 6.67
CA ARG A 162 3.76 19.19 5.47
C ARG A 162 4.35 17.84 5.82
N ALA A 163 4.29 16.90 4.88
CA ALA A 163 4.91 15.60 5.04
C ALA A 163 6.25 15.52 4.30
N ALA A 164 7.27 15.03 5.01
CA ALA A 164 8.49 14.52 4.42
C ALA A 164 8.55 13.01 4.60
N TRP A 165 9.22 12.32 3.69
CA TRP A 165 9.46 10.88 3.80
C TRP A 165 10.95 10.58 3.72
N SER A 166 11.35 9.47 4.32
CA SER A 166 12.70 8.92 4.24
C SER A 166 12.64 7.40 4.24
N ALA A 167 13.52 6.76 3.46
CA ALA A 167 13.73 5.33 3.49
C ALA A 167 15.14 5.03 4.03
N VAL A 168 15.24 4.45 5.23
CA VAL A 168 16.51 4.17 5.92
C VAL A 168 16.41 2.79 6.57
N ASP A 169 17.47 1.98 6.45
CA ASP A 169 17.58 0.67 7.11
C ASP A 169 16.37 -0.27 6.91
N GLY A 170 15.74 -0.23 5.73
CA GLY A 170 14.58 -1.06 5.41
C GLY A 170 13.24 -0.52 5.94
N GLU A 171 13.20 0.69 6.49
CA GLU A 171 11.97 1.35 6.93
C GLU A 171 11.66 2.59 6.09
N LEU A 172 10.41 2.70 5.63
CA LEU A 172 9.84 3.88 5.01
C LEU A 172 9.06 4.67 6.06
N THR A 173 9.62 5.81 6.44
CA THR A 173 9.07 6.68 7.50
C THR A 173 8.57 7.99 6.91
N VAL A 174 7.41 8.42 7.39
CA VAL A 174 6.83 9.74 7.14
C VAL A 174 6.99 10.58 8.39
N ARG A 175 7.48 11.80 8.23
CA ARG A 175 7.59 12.80 9.29
C ARG A 175 6.74 14.03 8.95
N LEU A 176 5.97 14.48 9.92
CA LEU A 176 5.21 15.72 9.82
C LEU A 176 6.08 16.90 10.24
N MET A 177 6.04 17.97 9.47
CA MET A 177 6.80 19.19 9.66
C MET A 177 5.85 20.39 9.63
N ALA A 178 6.25 21.49 10.26
CA ALA A 178 5.55 22.75 10.06
C ALA A 178 5.68 23.19 8.60
N ALA A 179 4.59 23.63 8.00
CA ALA A 179 4.61 24.28 6.71
C ALA A 179 5.36 25.63 6.84
N PRO A 180 6.18 26.02 5.85
CA PRO A 180 6.87 27.30 5.83
C PRO A 180 5.93 28.50 5.68
#